data_AF-A0A143ZNI3-F1
#
_entry.id   AF-A0A143ZNI3-F1
#
_cell.length_a   1.000
_cell.length_b   1.000
_cell.length_c   1.000
_cell.angle_alpha   90.00
_cell.angle_beta   90.00
_cell.angle_gamma   90.00
#
_symmetry.space_group_name_H-M   'P 1'
#
loop_
_entity.id
_entity.type
_entity.pdbx_description
1 polymer ?
#
loop_
_entity_poly.entity_id
_entity_poly.type
_entity_poly.pdbx_seq_one_letter_code
_entity_poly.pdbx_strand_id
1 'polypeptide(L)'
;MSTALGPYVQMVKLAQQMALMCQADRNLDLGLLVSHYVEEVEVNVRSDAFDHLGFIDRIRGELSSEAGRAGDGRRGEYLRAVVAALHACAGSLPSAPDAKTFGAEKTM
;
A
#
# COMPACT_ATOMS: atom_id res chain seq x y z
N MET A 1 8.28 10.46 -20.33
CA MET A 1 8.72 9.68 -19.16
C MET A 1 7.53 9.58 -18.22
N SER A 2 6.92 8.39 -18.11
CA SER A 2 5.68 8.18 -17.32
C SER A 2 6.02 8.16 -15.82
N THR A 3 5.96 9.32 -15.18
CA THR A 3 6.27 9.52 -13.75
C THR A 3 5.18 8.98 -12.82
N ALA A 4 3.97 8.75 -13.33
CA ALA A 4 2.79 8.33 -12.56
C ALA A 4 2.83 6.88 -12.03
N LEU A 5 3.84 6.08 -12.42
CA LEU A 5 3.98 4.68 -12.03
C LEU A 5 5.15 4.43 -11.06
N GLY A 6 5.96 5.44 -10.73
CA GLY A 6 7.20 5.26 -9.97
C GLY A 6 7.00 4.86 -8.50
N PRO A 7 6.24 5.63 -7.71
CA PRO A 7 6.19 5.42 -6.27
C PRO A 7 5.55 4.07 -5.87
N TYR A 8 4.49 3.62 -6.57
CA TYR A 8 3.83 2.36 -6.18
C TYR A 8 4.73 1.16 -6.50
N VAL A 9 5.47 1.20 -7.61
CA VAL A 9 6.44 0.15 -7.97
C VAL A 9 7.55 0.07 -6.93
N GLN A 10 8.00 1.21 -6.39
CA GLN A 10 8.98 1.24 -5.31
C GLN A 10 8.42 0.59 -4.04
N MET A 11 7.18 0.89 -3.66
CA MET A 11 6.54 0.28 -2.49
C MET A 11 6.30 -1.22 -2.66
N VAL A 12 5.98 -1.69 -3.87
CA VAL A 12 5.88 -3.13 -4.16
C VAL A 12 7.25 -3.81 -3.99
N LYS A 13 8.31 -3.22 -4.54
CA LYS A 13 9.68 -3.77 -4.43
C LYS A 13 10.16 -3.81 -2.98
N LEU A 14 9.89 -2.77 -2.21
CA LEU A 14 10.25 -2.72 -0.79
C LEU A 14 9.59 -3.87 0.00
N ALA A 15 8.28 -4.07 -0.17
CA ALA A 15 7.58 -5.20 0.46
C ALA A 15 8.19 -6.54 0.04
N GLN A 16 8.50 -6.72 -1.24
CA GLN A 16 9.11 -7.97 -1.72
C GLN A 16 10.50 -8.21 -1.11
N GLN A 17 11.33 -7.17 -0.98
CA GLN A 17 12.63 -7.26 -0.32
C GLN A 17 12.50 -7.61 1.17
N MET A 18 11.58 -6.95 1.89
CA MET A 18 11.32 -7.27 3.30
C MET A 18 10.76 -8.69 3.47
N ALA A 19 9.95 -9.18 2.54
CA ALA A 19 9.47 -10.56 2.55
C ALA A 19 10.61 -11.58 2.40
N LEU A 20 11.61 -11.28 1.57
CA LEU A 20 12.82 -12.10 1.44
C LEU A 20 13.67 -12.07 2.71
N MET A 21 13.81 -10.90 3.35
CA MET A 21 14.50 -10.79 4.65
C MET A 21 13.78 -11.60 5.74
N CYS A 22 12.46 -11.47 5.83
CA CYS A 22 11.62 -12.25 6.74
C CYS A 22 11.76 -13.76 6.53
N GLN A 23 11.88 -14.21 5.27
CA GLN A 23 12.11 -15.61 4.98
C GLN A 23 13.51 -16.08 5.41
N ALA A 24 14.53 -15.26 5.17
CA ALA A 24 15.92 -15.59 5.48
C ALA A 24 16.20 -15.61 6.99
N ASP A 25 15.61 -14.68 7.74
CA ASP A 25 15.80 -14.57 9.18
C ASP A 25 14.49 -14.82 9.94
N ARG A 26 14.44 -15.95 10.65
CA ARG A 26 13.28 -16.37 11.45
C ARG A 26 13.14 -15.61 12.76
N ASN A 27 14.17 -14.89 13.20
CA ASN A 27 14.11 -14.09 14.43
C ASN A 27 13.48 -12.72 14.21
N LEU A 28 13.30 -12.31 12.95
CA LEU A 28 12.60 -11.07 12.64
C LEU A 28 11.12 -11.18 13.04
N ASP A 29 10.69 -10.18 13.81
CA ASP A 29 9.29 -10.02 14.20
C ASP A 29 8.46 -9.55 13.00
N LEU A 30 7.42 -10.32 12.68
CA LEU A 30 6.53 -10.04 11.56
C LEU A 30 5.73 -8.75 11.78
N GLY A 31 5.27 -8.50 13.00
CA GLY A 31 4.47 -7.31 13.32
C GLY A 31 5.28 -6.03 13.13
N LEU A 32 6.52 -6.00 13.60
CA LEU A 32 7.42 -4.85 13.44
C LEU A 32 7.76 -4.59 11.96
N LEU A 33 8.03 -5.64 11.18
CA LEU A 33 8.28 -5.49 9.74
C LEU A 33 7.04 -4.94 9.01
N VAL A 34 5.85 -5.44 9.34
CA VAL A 34 4.61 -4.95 8.74
C VAL A 34 4.34 -3.49 9.12
N SER A 35 4.51 -3.12 10.39
CA SER A 35 4.36 -1.72 10.85
C SER A 35 5.30 -0.79 10.12
N HIS A 36 6.59 -1.14 10.07
CA HIS A 36 7.59 -0.34 9.39
C HIS A 36 7.24 -0.15 7.91
N TYR A 37 6.81 -1.21 7.22
CA TYR A 37 6.41 -1.10 5.82
C TYR A 37 5.20 -0.16 5.63
N VAL A 38 4.19 -0.25 6.48
CA VAL A 38 2.99 0.60 6.40
C VAL A 38 3.34 2.07 6.63
N GLU A 39 4.23 2.35 7.60
CA GLU A 39 4.74 3.70 7.85
C GLU A 39 5.39 4.32 6.61
N GLU A 40 6.23 3.55 5.89
CA GLU A 40 6.85 4.00 4.62
C GLU A 40 5.81 4.30 3.54
N VAL A 41 4.77 3.47 3.42
CA VAL A 41 3.66 3.69 2.48
C VAL A 41 2.88 4.95 2.86
N GLU A 42 2.58 5.17 4.14
CA GLU A 42 1.88 6.37 4.61
C GLU A 42 2.67 7.66 4.33
N VAL A 43 3.99 7.64 4.51
CA VAL A 43 4.85 8.78 4.16
C VAL A 43 4.73 9.11 2.68
N ASN A 44 4.75 8.10 1.82
CA ASN A 44 4.58 8.28 0.37
C ASN A 44 3.19 8.82 0.03
N VAL A 45 2.13 8.25 0.62
CA VAL A 45 0.75 8.72 0.46
C VAL A 45 0.61 10.19 0.85
N ARG A 46 1.14 10.61 1.98
CA ARG A 46 1.09 12.02 2.44
C ARG A 46 1.90 12.97 1.56
N SER A 47 2.93 12.47 0.88
CA SER A 47 3.79 13.26 0.00
C SER A 47 3.23 13.44 -1.41
N ASP A 48 2.28 12.60 -1.83
CA ASP A 48 1.68 12.65 -3.17
C ASP A 48 0.39 13.49 -3.14
N ALA A 49 0.10 14.24 -4.20
CA ALA A 49 -1.14 15.01 -4.33
C ALA A 49 -2.26 14.24 -5.04
N PHE A 50 -2.02 12.97 -5.41
CA PHE A 50 -2.93 12.17 -6.22
C PHE A 50 -3.49 10.94 -5.49
N ASP A 51 -4.61 10.45 -6.04
CA ASP A 51 -5.38 9.23 -5.73
C ASP A 51 -4.69 8.22 -4.78
N HIS A 52 -4.81 8.48 -3.48
CA HIS A 52 -4.24 7.65 -2.42
C HIS A 52 -4.84 6.24 -2.38
N LEU A 53 -6.14 6.13 -2.67
CA LEU A 53 -6.83 4.85 -2.67
C LEU A 53 -6.36 3.99 -3.84
N GLY A 54 -6.33 4.55 -5.05
CA GLY A 54 -5.81 3.86 -6.22
C GLY A 54 -4.32 3.53 -6.11
N PHE A 55 -3.54 4.33 -5.38
CA PHE A 55 -2.17 4.01 -5.03
C PHE A 55 -2.07 2.75 -4.16
N ILE A 56 -2.79 2.72 -3.03
CA ILE A 56 -2.78 1.59 -2.11
C ILE A 56 -3.34 0.33 -2.77
N ASP A 57 -4.41 0.44 -3.55
CA ASP A 57 -5.04 -0.71 -4.21
C ASP A 57 -4.14 -1.37 -5.25
N ARG A 58 -3.34 -0.59 -6.00
CA ARG A 58 -2.34 -1.15 -6.91
C ARG A 58 -1.27 -1.94 -6.17
N ILE A 59 -0.78 -1.41 -5.05
CA ILE A 59 0.21 -2.13 -4.20
C ILE A 59 -0.40 -3.43 -3.69
N ARG A 60 -1.62 -3.37 -3.15
CA ARG A 60 -2.33 -4.55 -2.61
C ARG A 60 -2.54 -5.62 -3.67
N GLY A 61 -2.92 -5.24 -4.89
CA GLY A 61 -3.12 -6.20 -6.00
C GLY A 61 -1.86 -7.01 -6.30
N GLU A 62 -0.72 -6.33 -6.47
CA GLU A 62 0.56 -6.97 -6.74
C GLU A 62 1.02 -7.86 -5.57
N LEU A 63 0.94 -7.37 -4.34
CA LEU A 63 1.36 -8.13 -3.16
C LEU A 63 0.45 -9.33 -2.86
N SER A 64 -0.85 -9.24 -3.18
CA SER A 64 -1.78 -10.36 -3.05
C SER A 64 -1.45 -11.49 -4.03
N SER A 65 -1.11 -11.15 -5.27
CA SER A 65 -0.65 -12.11 -6.27
C SER A 65 0.64 -12.80 -5.82
N GLU A 66 1.61 -12.02 -5.33
CA GLU A 66 2.88 -12.56 -4.85
C GLU A 66 2.71 -13.43 -3.58
N ALA A 67 1.79 -13.05 -2.68
CA ALA A 67 1.46 -13.87 -1.52
C ALA A 67 0.90 -15.24 -1.93
N GLY A 68 0.03 -15.29 -2.94
CA GLY A 68 -0.48 -16.53 -3.51
C GLY A 68 0.64 -17.42 -4.07
N ARG A 69 1.63 -16.82 -4.73
CA ARG A 69 2.80 -17.54 -5.26
C ARG A 69 3.77 -18.02 -4.17
N ALA A 70 3.90 -17.26 -3.09
CA ALA A 70 4.79 -17.58 -1.98
C ALA A 70 4.25 -18.71 -1.07
N GLY A 71 2.95 -19.01 -1.13
CA GLY A 71 2.31 -20.07 -0.35
C GLY A 71 2.30 -19.77 1.15
N ASP A 72 2.34 -20.81 1.98
CA ASP A 72 2.15 -20.70 3.44
C ASP A 72 3.44 -20.55 4.25
N GLY A 73 4.57 -20.28 3.60
CA GLY A 73 5.81 -19.94 4.29
C GLY A 73 5.79 -18.54 4.89
N ARG A 74 6.80 -18.22 5.72
CA ARG A 74 7.01 -16.89 6.33
C ARG A 74 6.91 -15.73 5.34
N ARG A 75 7.41 -15.93 4.12
CA ARG A 75 7.30 -14.94 3.04
C ARG A 75 5.84 -14.63 2.70
N GLY A 76 5.02 -15.66 2.54
CA GLY A 76 3.60 -15.51 2.23
C GLY A 76 2.80 -14.97 3.42
N GLU A 77 3.13 -15.41 4.63
CA GLU A 77 2.56 -14.86 5.88
C GLU A 77 2.80 -13.35 5.99
N TYR A 78 4.04 -12.90 5.79
CA TYR A 78 4.39 -11.48 5.76
C TYR A 78 3.59 -10.71 4.69
N LEU A 79 3.58 -11.21 3.44
CA LEU A 79 2.89 -10.54 2.34
C LEU A 79 1.38 -10.42 2.59
N ARG A 80 0.74 -11.46 3.15
CA ARG A 80 -0.68 -11.42 3.53
C ARG A 80 -0.94 -10.43 4.66
N ALA A 81 -0.06 -10.38 5.66
CA ALA A 81 -0.17 -9.42 6.76
C ALA A 81 -0.06 -7.97 6.25
N VAL A 82 0.88 -7.70 5.33
CA VAL A 82 0.99 -6.41 4.65
C VAL A 82 -0.28 -6.05 3.88
N VAL A 83 -0.82 -6.98 3.07
CA VAL A 83 -2.06 -6.75 2.31
C VAL A 83 -3.23 -6.40 3.24
N ALA A 84 -3.35 -7.09 4.38
CA ALA A 84 -4.37 -6.81 5.39
C ALA A 84 -4.18 -5.44 6.03
N ALA A 85 -2.94 -5.09 6.40
CA ALA A 85 -2.63 -3.79 7.00
C ALA A 85 -2.89 -2.62 6.03
N LEU A 86 -2.52 -2.78 4.75
CA LEU A 86 -2.82 -1.80 3.70
C LEU A 86 -4.33 -1.64 3.47
N HIS A 87 -5.10 -2.72 3.58
CA HIS A 87 -6.56 -2.63 3.48
C HIS A 87 -7.16 -1.79 4.62
N ALA A 88 -6.67 -2.00 5.86
CA ALA A 88 -7.07 -1.19 7.00
C ALA A 88 -6.63 0.28 6.84
N CYS A 89 -5.41 0.52 6.35
CA CYS A 89 -4.90 1.85 6.04
C CYS A 89 -5.81 2.57 5.03
N ALA A 90 -6.21 1.92 3.94
CA ALA A 90 -7.11 2.51 2.94
C ALA A 90 -8.48 2.89 3.54
N GLY A 91 -9.03 2.06 4.43
CA GLY A 91 -10.29 2.35 5.13
C GLY A 91 -10.21 3.54 6.11
N SER A 92 -9.00 3.92 6.53
CA SER A 92 -8.77 5.07 7.42
C SER A 92 -8.55 6.39 6.69
N LEU A 93 -8.30 6.36 5.38
CA LEU A 93 -8.08 7.57 4.60
C LEU A 93 -9.42 8.29 4.35
N PRO A 94 -9.45 9.63 4.43
CA PRO A 94 -10.62 10.38 4.03
C PRO A 94 -10.88 10.09 2.54
N SER A 95 -12.07 9.55 2.24
CA SER A 95 -12.53 9.48 0.85
C SER A 95 -12.56 10.90 0.31
N ALA A 96 -11.87 11.16 -0.82
CA ALA A 96 -11.88 12.48 -1.44
C ALA A 96 -13.34 12.95 -1.59
N PRO A 97 -13.65 14.23 -1.26
CA PRO A 97 -15.00 14.72 -1.47
C PRO A 97 -15.32 14.62 -2.96
N ASP A 98 -16.44 13.97 -3.28
CA ASP A 98 -17.01 13.95 -4.63
C ASP A 98 -16.91 15.35 -5.24
N ALA A 99 -16.15 15.49 -6.32
CA ALA A 99 -15.98 16.74 -7.06
C ALA A 99 -17.26 17.11 -7.84
N LYS A 100 -18.41 17.16 -7.16
CA LYS A 100 -19.72 17.55 -7.68
C LYS A 100 -20.52 18.34 -6.64
N THR A 101 -19.98 19.43 -6.13
CA THR A 101 -20.81 20.55 -5.67
C THR A 101 -20.04 21.86 -5.80
N PHE A 102 -19.66 22.23 -7.03
CA PHE A 102 -19.49 23.66 -7.31
C PHE A 102 -20.87 24.19 -7.70
N GLY A 103 -21.41 25.03 -6.81
CA GLY A 103 -22.74 25.59 -6.90
C GLY A 103 -22.97 26.27 -8.24
N ALA A 104 -24.12 25.95 -8.84
CA ALA A 104 -24.72 26.82 -9.83
C ALA A 104 -25.12 28.13 -9.12
N GLU A 105 -24.23 29.12 -9.15
CA GLU A 105 -24.63 30.51 -8.97
C GLU A 105 -25.45 30.92 -10.20
N LYS A 106 -26.74 30.65 -10.10
CA LYS A 106 -27.77 31.41 -10.79
C LYS A 106 -28.29 32.39 -9.76
N THR A 107 -28.17 33.70 -10.01
CA THR A 107 -29.27 34.70 -9.90
C THR A 107 -28.74 36.14 -10.04
N MET A 108 -29.27 36.80 -11.08
CA MET A 108 -29.47 38.25 -11.32
C MET A 108 -28.28 39.22 -11.32
#